data_AF-G7DW15-F1
#
_entry.id   AF-G7DW15-F1
#
_cell.length_a   1.000
_cell.length_b   1.000
_cell.length_c   1.000
_cell.angle_alpha   90.00
_cell.angle_beta   90.00
_cell.angle_gamma   90.00
#
_symmetry.space_group_name_H-M   'P 1'
#
loop_
_entity.id
_entity.type
_entity.pdbx_description
1 polymer ?
#
loop_
_entity_poly.entity_id
_entity_poly.type
_entity_poly.pdbx_seq_one_letter_code
_entity_poly.pdbx_strand_id
1 'polypeptide(L)'
;MAPPLPRTSSHRSTGSVASTPRAGTTSDQTTPRRRARNLLRDYYGLNAPTPSKEGDHLAVDSSAFDPRALYTHLLNSQTLPDLIKKENDLLVDIRELDAERQSLVYNHHHELIEASTLIQKMKTRAESLDSSLEQLGTAFEAIAQLTDSLSTAFPPAVVTGPSMRALDPIKHLQPIVDLPDRLRATNARAGLWGEWEPILREWQISGVQGVDEILEECRQIIKTRRQSVSAATT
;
A
#
# COMPACT_ATOMS: atom_id res chain seq x y z
N MET A 1 -1.78 43.57 6.96
CA MET A 1 -1.12 43.45 8.29
C MET A 1 -1.16 41.97 8.66
N ALA A 2 -0.03 41.27 8.57
CA ALA A 2 0.03 39.81 8.69
C ALA A 2 0.25 39.37 10.16
N PRO A 3 -0.30 38.23 10.61
CA PRO A 3 -0.09 37.72 11.96
C PRO A 3 1.26 36.96 12.07
N PRO A 4 1.92 36.94 13.24
CA PRO A 4 3.20 36.25 13.42
C PRO A 4 3.01 34.73 13.65
N LEU A 5 3.95 33.95 13.12
CA LEU A 5 4.05 32.49 13.28
C LEU A 5 4.62 32.08 14.65
N PRO A 6 4.25 30.91 15.21
CA PRO A 6 4.85 30.39 16.43
C PRO A 6 6.22 29.76 16.16
N ARG A 7 7.18 30.05 17.06
CA ARG A 7 8.56 29.52 17.05
C ARG A 7 8.56 28.10 17.60
N THR A 8 9.20 27.17 16.88
CA THR A 8 9.42 25.81 17.35
C THR A 8 10.57 25.78 18.36
N SER A 9 10.34 25.29 19.58
CA SER A 9 11.42 24.99 20.53
C SER A 9 11.66 23.49 20.54
N SER A 10 12.81 23.07 20.01
CA SER A 10 13.32 21.72 20.13
C SER A 10 14.10 21.63 21.44
N HIS A 11 13.62 20.83 22.39
CA HIS A 11 14.40 20.44 23.56
C HIS A 11 14.66 18.93 23.51
N ARG A 12 15.87 18.62 23.03
CA ARG A 12 16.57 17.35 23.21
C ARG A 12 17.12 17.33 24.64
N SER A 13 16.76 16.32 25.42
CA SER A 13 17.40 16.05 26.71
C SER A 13 17.93 14.62 26.73
N THR A 14 19.24 14.52 26.61
CA THR A 14 20.09 13.36 26.87
C THR A 14 20.11 13.04 28.36
N GLY A 15 20.17 11.77 28.72
CA GLY A 15 20.17 11.32 30.11
C GLY A 15 21.48 11.60 30.86
N SER A 16 21.42 11.45 32.19
CA SER A 16 22.26 10.53 32.98
C SER A 16 22.23 10.88 34.48
N VAL A 17 22.50 9.84 35.27
CA VAL A 17 23.01 9.78 36.65
C VAL A 17 22.00 9.74 37.79
N ALA A 18 22.12 8.62 38.49
CA ALA A 18 21.49 8.23 39.73
C ALA A 18 21.78 9.18 40.89
N SER A 19 20.80 9.32 41.78
CA SER A 19 21.03 9.67 43.18
C SER A 19 19.96 8.96 44.01
N THR A 20 20.40 7.95 44.75
CA THR A 20 19.65 7.32 45.83
C THR A 20 19.66 8.22 47.07
N PRO A 21 18.55 8.32 47.81
CA PRO A 21 18.62 8.47 49.25
C PRO A 21 18.15 7.18 49.93
N ARG A 22 18.92 6.78 50.93
CA ARG A 22 18.79 5.57 51.73
C ARG A 22 17.91 5.83 52.95
N ALA A 23 16.95 4.93 53.11
CA ALA A 23 16.34 4.41 54.35
C ALA A 23 15.69 5.37 55.35
N GLY A 24 14.35 5.37 55.34
CA GLY A 24 13.50 5.54 56.52
C GLY A 24 12.45 4.42 56.52
N THR A 25 12.53 3.55 57.52
CA THR A 25 11.76 2.33 57.71
C THR A 25 10.26 2.59 57.86
N THR A 26 9.42 2.10 56.95
CA THR A 26 8.20 1.33 57.23
C THR A 26 7.71 0.66 55.94
N SER A 27 7.24 -0.57 56.10
CA SER A 27 6.75 -1.47 55.07
C SER A 27 5.53 -0.91 54.30
N ASP A 28 5.65 -0.69 52.99
CA ASP A 28 4.57 -1.05 52.06
C ASP A 28 5.08 -1.22 50.62
N GLN A 29 5.40 -2.45 50.23
CA GLN A 29 5.57 -2.82 48.82
C GLN A 29 4.19 -2.92 48.15
N THR A 30 3.55 -1.77 47.87
CA THR A 30 2.43 -1.75 46.92
C THR A 30 2.98 -1.54 45.51
N THR A 31 3.05 -2.65 44.77
CA THR A 31 3.42 -2.72 43.35
C THR A 31 2.68 -1.66 42.51
N PRO A 32 3.29 -1.13 41.42
CA PRO A 32 2.60 -0.20 40.49
C PRO A 32 1.29 -0.78 39.95
N ARG A 33 1.20 -2.12 39.93
CA ARG A 33 0.02 -2.91 39.58
C ARG A 33 -1.16 -2.71 40.55
N ARG A 34 -0.92 -2.46 41.84
CA ARG A 34 -1.98 -2.09 42.80
C ARG A 34 -2.51 -0.68 42.56
N ARG A 35 -1.63 0.29 42.24
CA ARG A 35 -2.05 1.66 41.93
C ARG A 35 -2.87 1.72 40.64
N ALA A 36 -2.41 1.06 39.57
CA ALA A 36 -3.16 0.96 38.32
C ALA A 36 -4.50 0.23 38.52
N ARG A 37 -4.53 -0.83 39.33
CA ARG A 37 -5.78 -1.53 39.67
C ARG A 37 -6.74 -0.64 40.46
N ASN A 38 -6.26 0.20 41.36
CA ASN A 38 -7.09 1.14 42.09
C ASN A 38 -7.62 2.24 41.16
N LEU A 39 -6.77 2.83 40.31
CA LEU A 39 -7.17 3.82 39.30
C LEU A 39 -8.27 3.29 38.37
N LEU A 40 -8.15 2.03 37.92
CA LEU A 40 -9.16 1.37 37.10
C LEU A 40 -10.45 1.12 37.89
N ARG A 41 -10.36 0.76 39.17
CA ARG A 41 -11.55 0.59 40.03
C ARG A 41 -12.28 1.91 40.26
N ASP A 42 -11.54 3.00 40.42
CA ASP A 42 -12.07 4.36 40.56
C ASP A 42 -12.80 4.78 39.27
N TYR A 43 -12.18 4.53 38.11
CA TYR A 43 -12.76 4.85 36.80
C TYR A 43 -14.06 4.10 36.49
N TYR A 44 -14.17 2.85 36.92
CA TYR A 44 -15.37 2.02 36.71
C TYR A 44 -16.34 2.02 37.91
N GLY A 45 -16.09 2.83 38.95
CA GLY A 45 -16.97 2.93 40.12
C GLY A 45 -17.10 1.65 40.94
N LEU A 46 -16.10 0.75 40.92
CA LEU A 46 -16.08 -0.49 41.74
C LEU A 46 -15.71 -0.24 43.21
N ASN A 47 -15.71 1.02 43.62
CA ASN A 47 -15.54 1.43 45.00
C ASN A 47 -16.94 1.57 45.60
N ALA A 48 -17.48 0.45 46.08
CA ALA A 48 -18.70 0.50 46.87
C ALA A 48 -18.47 1.44 48.08
N PRO A 49 -19.39 2.38 48.36
CA PRO A 49 -19.28 3.24 49.52
C PRO A 49 -19.32 2.35 50.77
N THR A 50 -18.20 2.28 51.48
CA THR A 50 -18.20 1.83 52.87
C THR A 50 -19.10 2.77 53.67
N PRO A 51 -19.84 2.30 54.69
CA PRO A 51 -20.70 3.16 55.48
C PRO A 51 -19.88 4.34 56.01
N SER A 52 -20.33 5.53 55.63
CA SER A 52 -19.68 6.83 55.82
C SER A 52 -19.24 6.98 57.27
N LYS A 53 -17.96 7.30 57.48
CA LYS A 53 -17.50 7.76 58.80
C LYS A 53 -18.12 9.14 59.01
N GLU A 54 -18.48 9.51 60.24
CA GLU A 54 -19.13 10.81 60.54
C GLU A 54 -18.35 12.04 60.01
N GLY A 55 -17.03 11.91 59.78
CA GLY A 55 -16.20 12.94 59.14
C GLY A 55 -16.39 13.11 57.63
N ASP A 56 -17.02 12.16 56.92
CA ASP A 56 -17.30 12.27 55.48
C ASP A 56 -18.34 13.36 55.17
N HIS A 57 -19.30 13.57 56.08
CA HIS A 57 -20.35 14.58 55.90
C HIS A 57 -19.80 16.02 55.89
N LEU A 58 -18.60 16.24 56.44
CA LEU A 58 -17.92 17.52 56.49
C LEU A 58 -16.88 17.71 55.36
N ALA A 59 -16.60 16.67 54.58
CA ALA A 59 -15.63 16.71 53.49
C ALA A 59 -16.32 17.11 52.17
N VAL A 60 -15.89 18.22 51.56
CA VAL A 60 -16.51 18.80 50.37
C VAL A 60 -16.45 17.85 49.16
N ASP A 61 -15.38 17.06 49.06
CA ASP A 61 -15.17 16.11 47.95
C ASP A 61 -15.79 14.73 48.18
N SER A 62 -16.45 14.50 49.33
CA SER A 62 -17.04 13.21 49.66
C SER A 62 -18.43 13.05 49.08
N SER A 63 -18.79 11.84 48.67
CA SER A 63 -20.12 11.53 48.14
C SER A 63 -21.25 11.69 49.18
N ALA A 64 -20.91 11.65 50.47
CA ALA A 64 -21.85 11.81 51.58
C ALA A 64 -21.89 13.26 52.14
N PHE A 65 -21.31 14.22 51.41
CA PHE A 65 -21.22 15.62 51.85
C PHE A 65 -22.60 16.22 52.21
N ASP A 66 -22.71 16.80 53.42
CA ASP A 66 -23.88 17.57 53.84
C ASP A 66 -23.50 19.06 54.02
N PRO A 67 -23.97 19.95 53.13
CA PRO A 67 -23.72 21.39 53.23
C PRO A 67 -24.18 22.00 54.55
N ARG A 68 -25.28 21.51 55.13
CA ARG A 68 -25.84 22.07 56.37
C ARG A 68 -24.99 21.69 57.59
N ALA A 69 -24.52 20.45 57.64
CA ALA A 69 -23.60 19.99 58.69
C ALA A 69 -22.27 20.76 58.65
N LEU A 70 -21.68 20.96 57.46
CA LEU A 70 -20.48 21.77 57.31
C LEU A 70 -20.73 23.23 57.73
N TYR A 71 -21.83 23.83 57.28
CA TYR A 71 -22.15 25.23 57.61
C TYR A 71 -22.32 25.46 59.11
N THR A 72 -23.10 24.59 59.78
CA THR A 72 -23.29 24.65 61.23
C THR A 72 -21.98 24.43 62.00
N HIS A 73 -21.13 23.52 61.52
CA HIS A 73 -19.80 23.33 62.08
C HIS A 73 -18.93 24.59 61.92
N LEU A 74 -18.91 25.25 60.76
CA LEU A 74 -18.13 26.47 60.55
C LEU A 74 -18.62 27.63 61.42
N LEU A 75 -19.94 27.79 61.56
CA LEU A 75 -20.53 28.85 62.38
C LEU A 75 -20.17 28.69 63.87
N ASN A 76 -20.08 27.44 64.35
CA ASN A 76 -19.78 27.15 65.75
C ASN A 76 -18.27 27.08 66.06
N SER A 77 -17.41 26.86 65.05
CA SER A 77 -15.97 26.62 65.24
C SER A 77 -15.06 27.75 64.77
N GLN A 78 -15.47 28.56 63.78
CA GLN A 78 -14.63 29.58 63.17
C GLN A 78 -15.02 31.00 63.59
N THR A 79 -14.04 31.90 63.56
CA THR A 79 -14.27 33.32 63.81
C THR A 79 -14.71 34.04 62.54
N LEU A 80 -15.40 35.18 62.67
CA LEU A 80 -15.87 35.98 61.53
C LEU A 80 -14.79 36.27 60.46
N PRO A 81 -13.57 36.72 60.78
CA PRO A 81 -12.56 36.96 59.76
C PRO A 81 -12.11 35.68 59.03
N ASP A 82 -12.12 34.54 59.71
CA ASP A 82 -11.80 33.25 59.09
C ASP A 82 -12.92 32.80 58.15
N LEU A 83 -14.18 33.06 58.53
CA LEU A 83 -15.33 32.78 57.69
C LEU A 83 -15.32 33.60 56.39
N ILE A 84 -14.95 34.90 56.47
CA ILE A 84 -14.83 35.76 55.29
C ILE A 84 -13.68 35.30 54.37
N LYS A 85 -12.55 34.86 54.93
CA LYS A 85 -11.47 34.28 54.12
C LYS A 85 -11.94 33.02 53.41
N LYS A 86 -12.60 32.13 54.15
CA LYS A 86 -13.13 30.88 53.60
C LYS A 86 -14.19 31.12 52.52
N GLU A 87 -15.02 32.15 52.67
CA GLU A 87 -15.95 32.58 51.61
C GLU A 87 -15.20 33.02 50.35
N ASN A 88 -14.17 33.85 50.50
CA ASN A 88 -13.37 34.29 49.35
C ASN A 88 -12.66 33.11 48.66
N ASP A 89 -12.09 32.19 49.43
CA ASP A 89 -11.43 30.99 48.89
C ASP A 89 -12.46 30.15 48.10
N LEU A 90 -13.64 29.89 48.67
CA LEU A 90 -14.71 29.17 47.98
C LEU A 90 -15.19 29.88 46.71
N LEU A 91 -15.23 31.22 46.70
CA LEU A 91 -15.58 31.98 45.49
C LEU A 91 -14.52 31.85 44.39
N VAL A 92 -13.25 31.73 44.77
CA VAL A 92 -12.17 31.44 43.82
C VAL A 92 -12.32 30.02 43.27
N ASP A 93 -12.50 29.04 44.15
CA ASP A 93 -12.69 27.63 43.78
C ASP A 93 -13.88 27.44 42.85
N ILE A 94 -15.03 28.08 43.13
CA ILE A 94 -16.22 28.02 42.27
C ILE A 94 -15.92 28.54 40.85
N ARG A 95 -15.13 29.62 40.74
CA ARG A 95 -14.76 30.20 39.43
C ARG A 95 -13.77 29.32 38.69
N GLU A 96 -12.80 28.74 39.39
CA GLU A 96 -11.83 27.82 38.83
C GLU A 96 -12.52 26.54 38.33
N LEU A 97 -13.37 25.93 39.16
CA LEU A 97 -14.13 24.75 38.78
C LEU A 97 -15.08 25.00 37.61
N ASP A 98 -15.72 26.17 37.51
CA ASP A 98 -16.52 26.47 36.32
C ASP A 98 -15.65 26.69 35.08
N ALA A 99 -14.48 27.32 35.21
CA ALA A 99 -13.53 27.47 34.11
C ALA A 99 -13.01 26.10 33.62
N GLU A 100 -12.67 25.19 34.52
CA GLU A 100 -12.29 23.82 34.21
C GLU A 100 -13.44 23.05 33.54
N ARG A 101 -14.65 23.14 34.08
CA ARG A 101 -15.85 22.54 33.50
C ARG A 101 -16.08 23.04 32.08
N GLN A 102 -16.00 24.35 31.86
CA GLN A 102 -16.13 24.95 30.54
C GLN A 102 -15.02 24.44 29.61
N SER A 103 -13.77 24.43 30.05
CA SER A 103 -12.63 23.92 29.28
C SER A 103 -12.85 22.47 28.84
N LEU A 104 -13.31 21.60 29.76
CA LEU A 104 -13.61 20.20 29.47
C LEU A 104 -14.73 20.06 28.43
N VAL A 105 -15.81 20.83 28.61
CA VAL A 105 -16.96 20.86 27.68
C VAL A 105 -16.50 21.33 26.28
N TYR A 106 -15.68 22.38 26.22
CA TYR A 106 -15.11 22.86 24.95
C TYR A 106 -14.22 21.81 24.30
N ASN A 107 -13.31 21.19 25.03
CA ASN A 107 -12.42 20.16 24.48
C ASN A 107 -13.24 18.99 23.94
N HIS A 108 -14.18 18.47 24.73
CA HIS A 108 -14.99 17.34 24.31
C HIS A 108 -15.88 17.66 23.09
N HIS A 109 -16.52 18.83 23.07
CA HIS A 109 -17.30 19.23 21.90
C HIS A 109 -16.43 19.45 20.68
N HIS A 110 -15.24 20.03 20.84
CA HIS A 110 -14.31 20.21 19.74
C HIS A 110 -13.86 18.86 19.17
N GLU A 111 -13.45 17.92 20.03
CA GLU A 111 -13.08 16.56 19.63
C GLU A 111 -14.23 15.83 18.90
N LEU A 112 -15.47 15.95 19.40
CA LEU A 112 -16.65 15.37 18.73
C LEU A 112 -16.89 15.99 17.35
N ILE A 113 -16.73 17.31 17.23
CA ILE A 113 -16.86 18.00 15.94
C ILE A 113 -15.75 17.54 15.00
N GLU A 114 -14.50 17.50 15.46
CA GLU A 114 -13.37 17.02 14.67
C GLU A 114 -13.57 15.59 14.18
N ALA A 115 -13.99 14.68 15.06
CA ALA A 115 -14.32 13.30 14.72
C ALA A 115 -15.46 13.23 13.68
N SER A 116 -16.51 14.03 13.85
CA SER A 116 -17.60 14.13 12.88
C SER A 116 -17.10 14.61 11.51
N THR A 117 -16.24 15.63 11.47
CA THR A 117 -15.65 16.10 10.20
C THR A 117 -14.73 15.05 9.56
N LEU A 118 -14.02 14.25 10.37
CA LEU A 118 -13.20 13.15 9.88
C LEU A 118 -14.06 12.05 9.28
N ILE A 119 -15.16 11.66 9.95
CA ILE A 119 -16.13 10.68 9.43
C ILE A 119 -16.71 11.18 8.11
N GLN A 120 -17.04 12.46 8.01
CA GLN A 120 -17.54 13.04 6.76
C GLN A 120 -16.47 12.99 5.64
N LYS A 121 -15.22 13.34 5.94
CA LYS A 121 -14.11 13.20 4.99
C LYS A 121 -13.91 11.74 4.55
N MET A 122 -13.95 10.79 5.49
CA MET A 122 -13.86 9.37 5.20
C MET A 122 -15.00 8.90 4.30
N LYS A 123 -16.23 9.35 4.57
CA LYS A 123 -17.41 9.05 3.74
C LYS A 123 -17.23 9.55 2.30
N THR A 124 -16.86 10.82 2.11
CA THR A 124 -16.65 11.37 0.76
C THR A 124 -15.54 10.64 -0.01
N ARG A 125 -14.47 10.19 0.69
CA ARG A 125 -13.44 9.34 0.08
C ARG A 125 -13.98 7.98 -0.33
N ALA A 126 -14.78 7.33 0.51
CA ALA A 126 -15.40 6.05 0.19
C ALA A 126 -16.31 6.17 -1.04
N GLU A 127 -17.13 7.23 -1.13
CA GLU A 127 -17.99 7.51 -2.29
C GLU A 127 -17.16 7.71 -3.58
N SER A 128 -16.00 8.40 -3.50
CA SER A 128 -15.10 8.54 -4.65
C SER A 128 -14.46 7.22 -5.10
N LEU A 129 -14.20 6.30 -4.15
CA LEU A 129 -13.68 4.97 -4.48
C LEU A 129 -14.76 4.11 -5.13
N ASP A 130 -16.00 4.20 -4.66
CA ASP A 130 -17.13 3.45 -5.22
C ASP A 130 -17.36 3.80 -6.70
N SER A 131 -17.40 5.09 -7.02
CA SER A 131 -17.47 5.56 -8.42
C SER A 131 -16.26 5.12 -9.27
N SER A 132 -15.07 5.02 -8.68
CA SER A 132 -13.87 4.52 -9.40
C SER A 132 -13.96 3.01 -9.67
N LEU A 133 -14.55 2.23 -8.75
CA LEU A 133 -14.81 0.81 -8.94
C LEU A 133 -15.88 0.57 -10.01
N GLU A 134 -16.92 1.40 -10.06
CA GLU A 134 -17.93 1.36 -11.12
C GLU A 134 -17.30 1.65 -12.50
N GLN A 135 -16.43 2.66 -12.60
CA GLN A 135 -15.65 2.93 -13.82
C GLN A 135 -14.77 1.73 -14.22
N LEU A 136 -14.09 1.10 -13.26
CA LEU A 136 -13.29 -0.09 -13.53
C LEU A 136 -14.16 -1.28 -14.01
N GLY A 137 -15.35 -1.45 -13.43
CA GLY A 137 -16.32 -2.46 -13.85
C GLY A 137 -16.76 -2.27 -15.31
N THR A 138 -17.12 -1.04 -15.69
CA THR A 138 -17.49 -0.73 -17.08
C THR A 138 -16.32 -0.91 -18.06
N ALA A 139 -15.09 -0.60 -17.64
CA ALA A 139 -13.90 -0.84 -18.45
C ALA A 139 -13.64 -2.36 -18.65
N PHE A 140 -13.78 -3.17 -17.61
CA PHE A 140 -13.68 -4.63 -17.74
C PHE A 140 -14.79 -5.22 -18.61
N GLU A 141 -16.01 -4.70 -18.51
CA GLU A 141 -17.11 -5.11 -19.38
C GLU A 141 -16.81 -4.75 -20.85
N ALA A 142 -16.30 -3.55 -21.12
CA ALA A 142 -15.86 -3.15 -22.45
C ALA A 142 -14.73 -4.06 -22.98
N ILE A 143 -13.73 -4.41 -22.14
CA ILE A 143 -12.67 -5.35 -22.51
C ILE A 143 -13.24 -6.74 -22.80
N ALA A 144 -14.19 -7.22 -21.99
CA ALA A 144 -14.84 -8.51 -22.20
C ALA A 144 -15.62 -8.52 -23.52
N GLN A 145 -16.40 -7.47 -23.80
CA GLN A 145 -17.12 -7.31 -25.08
C GLN A 145 -16.17 -7.23 -26.28
N LEU A 146 -15.05 -6.51 -26.16
CA LEU A 146 -14.01 -6.45 -27.20
C LEU A 146 -13.33 -7.80 -27.39
N THR A 147 -13.06 -8.53 -26.32
CA THR A 147 -12.47 -9.88 -26.37
C THR A 147 -13.41 -10.87 -27.01
N ASP A 148 -14.71 -10.80 -26.72
CA ASP A 148 -15.74 -11.64 -27.34
C ASP A 148 -15.96 -11.27 -28.81
N SER A 149 -15.97 -9.97 -29.13
CA SER A 149 -15.97 -9.48 -30.52
C SER A 149 -14.74 -9.95 -31.29
N LEU A 150 -13.56 -9.97 -30.66
CA LEU A 150 -12.33 -10.44 -31.27
C LEU A 150 -12.29 -11.97 -31.37
N SER A 151 -12.87 -12.69 -30.41
CA SER A 151 -13.02 -14.16 -30.44
C SER A 151 -14.06 -14.61 -31.46
N THR A 152 -15.07 -13.80 -31.75
CA THR A 152 -16.06 -14.06 -32.81
C THR A 152 -15.54 -13.64 -34.20
N ALA A 153 -14.82 -12.51 -34.30
CA ALA A 153 -14.16 -12.06 -35.53
C ALA A 153 -12.95 -12.94 -35.91
N PHE A 154 -12.26 -13.47 -34.90
CA PHE A 154 -11.17 -14.41 -35.02
C PHE A 154 -11.58 -15.66 -34.23
N PRO A 155 -12.48 -16.52 -34.78
CA PRO A 155 -12.79 -17.80 -34.15
C PRO A 155 -11.46 -18.47 -33.82
N PRO A 156 -11.32 -19.16 -32.66
CA PRO A 156 -10.12 -19.91 -32.40
C PRO A 156 -9.96 -20.81 -33.61
N ALA A 157 -8.95 -20.50 -34.43
CA ALA A 157 -8.37 -21.47 -35.30
C ALA A 157 -7.95 -22.57 -34.32
N VAL A 158 -8.84 -23.54 -34.13
CA VAL A 158 -8.46 -24.90 -33.91
C VAL A 158 -7.23 -25.03 -34.77
N VAL A 159 -6.09 -25.31 -34.15
CA VAL A 159 -4.86 -25.68 -34.84
C VAL A 159 -5.10 -27.05 -35.51
N THR A 160 -6.24 -27.24 -36.17
CA THR A 160 -6.29 -27.57 -37.58
C THR A 160 -5.97 -26.30 -38.37
N GLY A 161 -4.68 -25.94 -38.34
CA GLY A 161 -4.05 -25.63 -39.61
C GLY A 161 -4.48 -26.73 -40.60
N PRO A 162 -4.65 -26.42 -41.91
CA PRO A 162 -5.00 -27.47 -42.87
C PRO A 162 -4.12 -28.66 -42.54
N SER A 163 -4.76 -29.80 -42.28
CA SER A 163 -4.07 -31.04 -42.01
C SER A 163 -3.10 -31.26 -43.18
N MET A 164 -1.87 -30.77 -43.05
CA MET A 164 -0.70 -31.23 -43.79
C MET A 164 -0.27 -32.57 -43.18
N ARG A 165 -1.24 -33.45 -42.97
CA ARG A 165 -1.00 -34.88 -43.07
C ARG A 165 -1.11 -35.16 -44.55
N ALA A 166 0.04 -35.49 -45.13
CA ALA A 166 0.32 -35.66 -46.55
C ALA A 166 0.70 -34.36 -47.28
N LEU A 167 1.91 -33.88 -47.03
CA LEU A 167 2.90 -33.55 -48.06
C LEU A 167 4.20 -33.28 -47.31
N ASP A 168 5.11 -34.25 -47.31
CA ASP A 168 6.42 -34.19 -46.65
C ASP A 168 7.25 -33.00 -47.18
N PRO A 169 7.35 -31.85 -46.48
CA PRO A 169 8.14 -30.71 -46.96
C PRO A 169 9.65 -30.99 -46.86
N ILE A 170 10.02 -31.99 -46.07
CA ILE A 170 11.40 -32.36 -45.76
C ILE A 170 12.04 -33.17 -46.90
N LYS A 171 11.25 -33.90 -47.71
CA LYS A 171 11.78 -34.71 -48.83
C LYS A 171 12.26 -33.86 -50.00
N HIS A 172 11.70 -32.65 -50.16
CA HIS A 172 12.10 -31.71 -51.21
C HIS A 172 13.24 -30.77 -50.79
N LEU A 173 13.56 -30.69 -49.49
CA LEU A 173 14.69 -29.91 -48.97
C LEU A 173 16.04 -30.62 -49.13
N GLN A 174 16.09 -31.94 -49.02
CA GLN A 174 17.32 -32.73 -49.19
C GLN A 174 18.06 -32.48 -50.53
N PRO A 175 17.39 -32.53 -51.71
CA PRO A 175 18.08 -32.27 -52.97
C PRO A 175 18.57 -30.82 -53.16
N ILE A 176 18.03 -29.86 -52.38
CA ILE A 176 18.44 -28.45 -52.41
C ILE A 176 19.67 -28.22 -51.52
N VAL A 177 19.74 -28.86 -50.34
CA VAL A 177 20.93 -28.84 -49.49
C VAL A 177 22.09 -29.62 -50.13
N ASP A 178 21.78 -30.70 -50.85
CA ASP A 178 22.77 -31.46 -51.62
C ASP A 178 23.08 -30.84 -53.00
N LEU A 179 22.43 -29.74 -53.37
CA LEU A 179 22.60 -29.07 -54.68
C LEU A 179 24.05 -28.62 -54.94
N PRO A 180 24.77 -27.94 -54.02
CA PRO A 180 26.18 -27.57 -54.22
C PRO A 180 27.07 -28.79 -54.44
N ASP A 181 26.84 -29.90 -53.73
CA ASP A 181 27.61 -31.14 -53.89
C ASP A 181 27.27 -31.87 -55.18
N ARG A 182 26.00 -31.84 -55.61
CA ARG A 182 25.55 -32.37 -56.91
C ARG A 182 26.10 -31.57 -58.10
N LEU A 183 26.22 -30.25 -57.96
CA LEU A 183 26.89 -29.37 -58.94
C LEU A 183 28.40 -29.61 -59.02
N ARG A 184 29.03 -29.96 -57.88
CA ARG A 184 30.44 -30.39 -57.87
C ARG A 184 30.62 -31.74 -58.56
N ALA A 185 29.75 -32.71 -58.27
CA ALA A 185 29.85 -34.09 -58.76
C ALA A 185 29.47 -34.26 -60.24
N THR A 186 28.47 -33.53 -60.73
CA THR A 186 27.95 -33.70 -62.11
C THR A 186 28.52 -32.66 -63.07
N ASN A 187 29.04 -33.10 -64.22
CA ASN A 187 29.51 -32.19 -65.29
C ASN A 187 28.36 -31.57 -66.12
N ALA A 188 27.10 -31.74 -65.71
CA ALA A 188 25.92 -31.25 -66.41
C ALA A 188 25.65 -29.77 -66.02
N ARG A 189 26.32 -28.87 -66.75
CA ARG A 189 26.61 -27.47 -66.39
C ARG A 189 25.43 -26.48 -66.31
N ALA A 190 24.29 -26.74 -66.95
CA ALA A 190 23.27 -25.69 -67.17
C ALA A 190 21.82 -26.16 -67.00
N GLY A 191 21.53 -27.42 -67.35
CA GLY A 191 20.17 -27.96 -67.22
C GLY A 191 19.71 -28.04 -65.75
N LEU A 192 20.54 -28.64 -64.90
CA LEU A 192 20.25 -28.75 -63.47
C LEU A 192 20.13 -27.37 -62.81
N TRP A 193 21.06 -26.45 -63.06
CA TRP A 193 20.96 -25.10 -62.49
C TRP A 193 19.70 -24.35 -62.96
N GLY A 194 19.34 -24.46 -64.25
CA GLY A 194 18.15 -23.81 -64.79
C GLY A 194 16.83 -24.34 -64.23
N GLU A 195 16.77 -25.61 -63.83
CA GLU A 195 15.61 -26.21 -63.16
C GLU A 195 15.42 -25.69 -61.73
N TRP A 196 16.53 -25.46 -61.01
CA TRP A 196 16.48 -25.08 -59.59
C TRP A 196 16.57 -23.56 -59.34
N GLU A 197 17.07 -22.77 -60.29
CA GLU A 197 17.12 -21.30 -60.20
C GLU A 197 15.75 -20.63 -59.93
N PRO A 198 14.64 -20.97 -60.63
CA PRO A 198 13.35 -20.32 -60.38
C PRO A 198 12.80 -20.64 -58.98
N ILE A 199 13.03 -21.86 -58.49
CA ILE A 199 12.59 -22.31 -57.16
C ILE A 199 13.34 -21.54 -56.08
N LEU A 200 14.66 -21.38 -56.23
CA LEU A 200 15.47 -20.60 -55.29
C LEU A 200 15.08 -19.12 -55.27
N ARG A 201 14.70 -18.54 -56.43
CA ARG A 201 14.21 -17.16 -56.51
C ARG A 201 12.87 -16.97 -55.80
N GLU A 202 11.96 -17.91 -55.91
CA GLU A 202 10.68 -17.86 -55.19
C GLU A 202 10.87 -17.96 -53.67
N TRP A 203 11.88 -18.72 -53.24
CA TRP A 203 12.27 -18.84 -51.83
C TRP A 203 13.00 -17.60 -51.32
N GLN A 204 13.77 -16.92 -52.18
CA GLN A 204 14.37 -15.63 -51.92
C GLN A 204 13.29 -14.55 -51.70
N ILE A 205 12.24 -14.53 -52.53
CA ILE A 205 11.09 -13.62 -52.36
C ILE A 205 10.33 -13.94 -51.06
N SER A 206 10.29 -15.21 -50.68
CA SER A 206 9.64 -15.68 -49.44
C SER A 206 10.46 -15.42 -48.16
N GLY A 207 11.68 -14.87 -48.27
CA GLY A 207 12.50 -14.47 -47.12
C GLY A 207 13.10 -15.63 -46.31
N VAL A 208 13.30 -16.80 -46.93
CA VAL A 208 13.91 -17.97 -46.26
C VAL A 208 15.40 -17.69 -46.01
N GLN A 209 15.84 -17.73 -44.74
CA GLN A 209 17.24 -17.44 -44.39
C GLN A 209 18.20 -18.52 -44.92
N GLY A 210 19.36 -18.10 -45.45
CA GLY A 210 20.42 -18.98 -45.96
C GLY A 210 20.31 -19.33 -47.45
N VAL A 211 19.18 -19.03 -48.10
CA VAL A 211 18.99 -19.30 -49.55
C VAL A 211 19.91 -18.42 -50.41
N ASP A 212 20.14 -17.17 -50.01
CA ASP A 212 21.05 -16.25 -50.72
C ASP A 212 22.51 -16.75 -50.72
N GLU A 213 22.96 -17.35 -49.62
CA GLU A 213 24.31 -17.89 -49.47
C GLU A 213 24.50 -19.13 -50.36
N ILE A 214 23.54 -20.06 -50.34
CA ILE A 214 23.54 -21.25 -51.21
C ILE A 214 23.51 -20.87 -52.69
N LEU A 215 22.74 -19.83 -53.03
CA LEU A 215 22.63 -19.32 -54.40
C LEU A 215 23.98 -18.75 -54.89
N GLU A 216 24.66 -17.96 -54.04
CA GLU A 216 25.97 -17.41 -54.36
C GLU A 216 27.04 -18.51 -54.47
N GLU A 217 27.06 -19.48 -53.55
CA GLU A 217 27.99 -20.63 -53.63
C GLU A 217 27.84 -21.41 -54.93
N CYS A 218 26.61 -21.68 -55.37
CA CYS A 218 26.37 -22.39 -56.62
C CYS A 218 26.79 -21.58 -57.85
N ARG A 219 26.57 -20.25 -57.83
CA ARG A 219 27.06 -19.35 -58.89
C ARG A 219 28.60 -19.33 -58.95
N GLN A 220 29.27 -19.30 -57.80
CA GLN A 220 30.72 -19.33 -57.70
C GLN A 220 31.30 -20.65 -58.23
N ILE A 221 30.67 -21.79 -57.94
CA ILE A 221 31.09 -23.10 -58.46
C ILE A 221 31.02 -23.12 -60.00
N ILE A 222 29.92 -22.64 -60.59
CA ILE A 222 29.77 -22.56 -62.06
C ILE A 222 30.81 -21.61 -62.67
N LYS A 223 31.05 -20.45 -62.04
CA LYS A 223 32.01 -19.45 -62.50
C LYS A 223 33.45 -19.97 -62.47
N THR A 224 33.86 -20.56 -61.34
CA THR A 224 35.20 -21.13 -61.14
C THR A 224 35.47 -22.24 -62.15
N ARG A 225 34.49 -23.13 -62.38
CA ARG A 225 34.63 -24.22 -63.34
C ARG A 225 34.66 -23.72 -64.79
N ARG A 226 33.90 -22.68 -65.14
CA ARG A 226 33.97 -22.04 -66.46
C ARG A 226 35.35 -21.44 -66.74
N GLN A 227 35.96 -20.80 -65.73
CA GLN A 227 37.32 -20.25 -65.85
C GLN A 227 38.39 -21.35 -65.99
N SER A 228 38.24 -22.49 -65.29
CA SER A 228 39.15 -23.63 -65.44
C SER A 228 39.10 -24.26 -66.85
N VAL A 229 37.93 -24.27 -67.50
CA VAL A 229 37.76 -24.83 -68.85
C VAL A 229 38.35 -23.92 -69.91
N SER A 230 38.23 -22.60 -69.78
CA SER A 230 38.90 -21.65 -70.69
C SER A 230 40.43 -21.71 -70.56
N ALA A 231 40.95 -21.96 -69.36
CA ALA A 231 42.39 -22.09 -69.12
C ALA A 231 42.98 -23.40 -69.68
N ALA A 232 42.18 -24.47 -69.79
CA ALA A 232 42.63 -25.76 -70.33
C ALA A 232 42.54 -25.86 -71.88
N THR A 233 42.00 -24.84 -72.56
CA THR A 233 41.81 -24.83 -74.02
C THR A 233 42.73 -23.81 -74.72
N THR A 234 43.73 -23.26 -73.99
CA THR A 234 44.80 -22.39 -74.52
C THR A 234 46.14 -23.08 -74.29
#